data_AF-A0A355A6H6-F1
#
_entry.id   AF-A0A355A6H6-F1
#
_cell.length_a   1.000
_cell.length_b   1.000
_cell.length_c   1.000
_cell.angle_alpha   90.00
_cell.angle_beta   90.00
_cell.angle_gamma   90.00
#
_symmetry.space_group_name_H-M   'P 1'
#
loop_
_entity.id
_entity.type
_entity.pdbx_description
1 polymer ?
#
loop_
_entity_poly.entity_id
_entity_poly.type
_entity_poly.pdbx_seq_one_letter_code
_entity_poly.pdbx_strand_id
1 'polypeptide(L)'
;MNKIKALLLAAMLMMVCVVPTFADETIATPNKLIVFKIGHSSYYTQEIGSSEVKAVQMDTAPFIKDSRTFVPVRFLGNALGVSDSNITWDNSARKAVLQGKSKLELTIGSKTMLKDGQKSEMDVAPLIADPGRTMLPARYVAEGLGFKVDWDAENQLVIAYPKGQSKPDLENILKKIDLNTQKPGEAKPGEAKQVTIDCYNKKPGTKIDSYSEFIIYASPTAIRFVSKDEKEYRFVCTSHEGLNTALVAPFGQKEKVEMKTDGGYNGEHSIANGLGYLTEIKPGMTINYDIYNEANTKIYEMTFQM
;
A
#
# COMPACT_ATOMS: atom_id res chain seq x y z
N MET A 1 14.49 27.58 76.38
CA MET A 1 14.16 26.27 75.78
C MET A 1 12.90 26.29 74.89
N ASN A 2 12.42 27.45 74.38
CA ASN A 2 11.12 27.52 73.69
C ASN A 2 11.14 28.04 72.24
N LYS A 3 12.31 28.43 71.69
CA LYS A 3 12.41 28.86 70.27
C LYS A 3 13.01 27.80 69.33
N ILE A 4 13.68 26.78 69.88
CA ILE A 4 14.33 25.72 69.09
C ILE A 4 13.37 24.56 68.77
N LYS A 5 12.34 24.33 69.59
CA LYS A 5 11.32 23.29 69.33
C LYS A 5 10.31 23.69 68.25
N ALA A 6 10.14 24.98 67.97
CA ALA A 6 9.26 25.46 66.91
C ALA A 6 9.85 25.30 65.50
N LEU A 7 11.18 25.25 65.37
CA LEU A 7 11.84 25.04 64.08
C LEU A 7 11.87 23.56 63.64
N LEU A 8 11.81 22.62 64.59
CA LEU A 8 11.80 21.18 64.29
C LEU A 8 10.41 20.65 63.90
N LEU A 9 9.33 21.36 64.25
CA LEU A 9 7.98 20.98 63.85
C LEU A 9 7.56 21.57 62.49
N ALA A 10 8.21 22.66 62.04
CA ALA A 10 7.94 23.27 60.74
C ALA A 10 8.69 22.58 59.58
N ALA A 11 9.77 21.85 59.86
CA ALA A 11 10.53 21.12 58.84
C ALA A 11 9.96 19.72 58.53
N MET A 12 9.03 19.22 59.35
CA MET A 12 8.42 17.89 59.17
C MET A 12 7.11 17.91 58.37
N LEU A 13 6.66 19.09 57.92
CA LEU A 13 5.37 19.30 57.23
C LEU A 13 5.51 19.72 55.75
N MET A 14 6.66 19.52 55.11
CA MET A 14 6.85 19.87 53.69
C MET A 14 7.63 18.82 52.88
N MET A 15 7.60 17.55 53.29
CA MET A 15 7.94 16.45 52.38
C MET A 15 6.66 15.91 51.74
N VAL A 16 6.02 16.74 50.93
CA VAL A 16 5.08 16.22 49.92
C VAL A 16 5.98 15.54 48.89
N CYS A 17 6.15 14.22 49.03
CA CYS A 17 6.68 13.40 47.96
C CYS A 17 5.75 13.58 46.76
N VAL A 18 6.10 14.51 45.87
CA VAL A 18 5.57 14.54 44.51
C VAL A 18 6.18 13.31 43.83
N VAL A 19 5.57 12.14 44.06
CA VAL A 19 5.80 11.00 43.19
C VAL A 19 5.36 11.46 41.81
N PRO A 20 6.23 11.47 40.79
CA PRO A 20 5.78 11.67 39.43
C PRO A 20 4.86 10.48 39.11
N THR A 21 3.55 10.71 39.18
CA THR A 21 2.57 9.85 38.52
C THR A 21 2.85 9.98 37.05
N PHE A 22 3.68 9.08 36.51
CA PHE A 22 3.66 8.79 35.10
C PHE A 22 2.27 8.23 34.82
N ALA A 23 1.36 9.08 34.35
CA ALA A 23 0.15 8.61 33.72
C ALA A 23 0.60 7.79 32.51
N ASP A 24 0.50 6.47 32.63
CA ASP A 24 0.54 5.58 31.48
C ASP A 24 -0.71 5.92 30.67
N GLU A 25 -0.57 6.86 29.72
CA GLU A 25 -1.64 7.19 28.80
C GLU A 25 -1.92 5.93 27.98
N THR A 26 -2.91 5.15 28.43
CA THR A 26 -3.33 3.95 27.70
C THR A 26 -3.78 4.38 26.31
N ILE A 27 -2.99 4.05 25.29
CA ILE A 27 -3.31 4.32 23.89
C ILE A 27 -4.57 3.51 23.55
N ALA A 28 -5.72 4.19 23.48
CA ALA A 28 -6.98 3.56 23.16
C ALA A 28 -6.98 3.06 21.71
N THR A 29 -7.54 1.87 21.47
CA THR A 29 -7.79 1.40 20.10
C THR A 29 -8.81 2.34 19.45
N PRO A 30 -8.50 2.96 18.29
CA PRO A 30 -9.43 3.88 17.65
C PRO A 30 -10.66 3.14 17.14
N ASN A 31 -11.83 3.78 17.24
CA ASN A 31 -13.11 3.22 16.80
C ASN A 31 -13.34 3.40 15.28
N LYS A 32 -12.41 2.88 14.48
CA LYS A 32 -12.33 3.11 13.04
C LYS A 32 -12.41 1.81 12.24
N LEU A 33 -13.09 1.89 11.10
CA LEU A 33 -12.90 0.99 9.98
C LEU A 33 -11.69 1.44 9.18
N ILE A 34 -10.76 0.53 8.92
CA ILE A 34 -9.51 0.77 8.20
C ILE A 34 -9.45 -0.19 7.01
N VAL A 35 -9.16 0.33 5.83
CA VAL A 35 -9.12 -0.45 4.60
C VAL A 35 -7.85 -0.15 3.82
N PHE A 36 -7.10 -1.21 3.52
CA PHE A 36 -5.98 -1.18 2.57
C PHE A 36 -6.38 -1.99 1.34
N LYS A 37 -6.26 -1.40 0.15
CA LYS A 37 -6.42 -2.10 -1.12
C LYS A 37 -5.06 -2.49 -1.67
N ILE A 38 -4.89 -3.74 -2.08
CA ILE A 38 -3.64 -4.20 -2.71
C ILE A 38 -3.37 -3.33 -3.95
N GLY A 39 -2.13 -2.87 -4.13
CA GLY A 39 -1.69 -2.08 -5.29
C GLY A 39 -1.98 -0.59 -5.22
N HIS A 40 -2.85 -0.16 -4.32
CA HIS A 40 -3.21 1.24 -4.20
C HIS A 40 -2.33 1.92 -3.16
N SER A 41 -1.70 3.02 -3.56
CA SER A 41 -0.92 3.89 -2.68
C SER A 41 -1.80 4.77 -1.79
N SER A 42 -3.02 4.34 -1.46
CA SER A 42 -3.89 5.01 -0.52
C SER A 42 -4.56 4.01 0.40
N TYR A 43 -4.65 4.35 1.68
CA TYR A 43 -5.51 3.63 2.62
C TYR A 43 -6.68 4.52 3.03
N TYR A 44 -7.75 3.88 3.48
CA TYR A 44 -9.01 4.52 3.78
C TYR A 44 -9.38 4.29 5.23
N THR A 45 -9.89 5.33 5.88
CA THR A 45 -10.41 5.23 7.25
C THR A 45 -11.78 5.88 7.35
N GLN A 46 -12.65 5.26 8.12
CA GLN A 46 -13.98 5.77 8.44
C GLN A 46 -14.23 5.56 9.92
N GLU A 47 -14.63 6.62 10.64
CA GLU A 47 -15.11 6.45 12.01
C GLU A 47 -16.40 5.61 11.98
N ILE A 48 -16.49 4.60 12.83
CA ILE A 48 -17.66 3.71 12.84
C ILE A 48 -18.88 4.50 13.29
N GLY A 49 -19.91 4.56 12.42
CA GLY A 49 -21.11 5.39 12.60
C GLY A 49 -21.09 6.72 11.85
N SER A 50 -19.98 7.11 11.23
CA SER A 50 -19.88 8.27 10.33
C SER A 50 -20.04 7.85 8.86
N SER A 51 -20.49 8.76 7.99
CA SER A 51 -20.45 8.60 6.53
C SER A 51 -19.19 9.16 5.88
N GLU A 52 -18.34 9.89 6.63
CA GLU A 52 -17.14 10.50 6.11
C GLU A 52 -16.01 9.47 5.97
N VAL A 53 -15.48 9.34 4.75
CA VAL A 53 -14.32 8.49 4.44
C VAL A 53 -13.11 9.36 4.15
N LYS A 54 -12.04 9.15 4.92
CA LYS A 54 -10.74 9.79 4.71
C LYS A 54 -9.86 8.85 3.90
N ALA A 55 -9.21 9.40 2.88
CA ALA A 55 -8.18 8.72 2.10
C ALA A 55 -6.81 9.33 2.45
N VAL A 56 -5.83 8.49 2.74
CA VAL A 56 -4.47 8.91 3.10
C VAL A 56 -3.50 8.29 2.10
N GLN A 57 -2.72 9.16 1.46
CA GLN A 57 -1.70 8.75 0.50
C GLN A 57 -0.50 8.10 1.20
N MET A 58 0.00 7.05 0.58
CA MET A 58 1.19 6.29 0.92
C MET A 58 2.20 6.43 -0.21
N ASP A 59 3.47 6.18 0.09
CA ASP A 59 4.54 6.19 -0.92
C ASP A 59 4.90 4.79 -1.43
N THR A 60 4.24 3.75 -0.93
CA THR A 60 4.38 2.38 -1.42
C THR A 60 3.07 1.64 -1.19
N ALA A 61 2.62 0.94 -2.22
CA ALA A 61 1.37 0.19 -2.17
C ALA A 61 1.48 -1.09 -1.33
N PRO A 62 0.39 -1.54 -0.70
CA PRO A 62 0.29 -2.88 -0.12
C PRO A 62 0.41 -3.94 -1.20
N PHE A 63 1.03 -5.07 -0.88
CA PHE A 63 1.15 -6.20 -1.81
C PHE A 63 0.98 -7.53 -1.09
N ILE A 64 0.72 -8.59 -1.87
CA ILE A 64 0.63 -9.96 -1.36
C ILE A 64 1.95 -10.68 -1.64
N LYS A 65 2.51 -11.33 -0.62
CA LYS A 65 3.62 -12.27 -0.75
C LYS A 65 3.41 -13.41 0.25
N ASP A 66 3.70 -14.64 -0.15
CA ASP A 66 3.54 -15.84 0.69
C ASP A 66 2.14 -15.93 1.33
N SER A 67 1.10 -15.60 0.55
CA SER A 67 -0.32 -15.56 1.00
C SER A 67 -0.61 -14.60 2.15
N ARG A 68 0.21 -13.56 2.33
CA ARG A 68 0.04 -12.52 3.35
C ARG A 68 0.18 -11.14 2.74
N THR A 69 -0.63 -10.20 3.25
CA THR A 69 -0.55 -8.80 2.84
C THR A 69 0.50 -8.06 3.64
N PHE A 70 1.37 -7.36 2.92
CA PHE A 70 2.41 -6.50 3.46
C PHE A 70 2.05 -5.03 3.24
N VAL A 71 2.17 -4.23 4.30
CA VAL A 71 1.84 -2.79 4.29
C VAL A 71 3.04 -2.01 4.85
N PRO A 72 3.33 -0.79 4.35
CA PRO A 72 4.45 -0.01 4.88
C PRO A 72 4.21 0.36 6.34
N VAL A 73 5.21 0.13 7.19
CA VAL A 73 5.08 0.18 8.66
C VAL A 73 4.44 1.47 9.18
N ARG A 74 4.85 2.63 8.66
CA ARG A 74 4.38 3.93 9.14
C ARG A 74 2.88 4.09 8.93
N PHE A 75 2.40 3.84 7.71
CA PHE A 75 0.98 3.98 7.39
C PHE A 75 0.13 2.92 8.08
N LEU A 76 0.66 1.70 8.23
CA LEU A 76 -0.02 0.65 9.00
C LEU A 76 -0.20 1.08 10.46
N GLY A 77 0.87 1.53 11.12
CA GLY A 77 0.82 2.01 12.51
C GLY A 77 -0.13 3.20 12.68
N ASN A 78 0.00 4.21 11.81
CA ASN A 78 -0.82 5.43 11.85
C ASN A 78 -2.31 5.12 11.66
N ALA A 79 -2.66 4.23 10.71
CA ALA A 79 -4.03 3.80 10.51
C ALA A 79 -4.60 3.12 11.77
N LEU A 80 -3.77 2.35 12.48
CA LEU A 80 -4.13 1.60 13.69
C LEU A 80 -4.04 2.44 14.98
N GLY A 81 -3.78 3.74 14.89
CA GLY A 81 -3.76 4.67 16.01
C GLY A 81 -2.42 4.84 16.72
N VAL A 82 -1.33 4.36 16.13
CA VAL A 82 0.04 4.64 16.61
C VAL A 82 0.51 5.96 16.01
N SER A 83 1.01 6.90 16.82
CA SER A 83 1.56 8.16 16.31
C SER A 83 2.96 7.96 15.71
N ASP A 84 3.40 8.87 14.82
CA ASP A 84 4.73 8.80 14.21
C ASP A 84 5.87 8.78 15.26
N SER A 85 5.71 9.48 16.40
CA SER A 85 6.68 9.44 17.51
C SER A 85 6.86 8.06 18.14
N ASN A 86 5.85 7.20 17.98
CA ASN A 86 5.76 5.88 18.57
C ASN A 86 6.06 4.77 17.54
N ILE A 87 6.48 5.13 16.32
CA ILE A 87 6.93 4.20 15.29
C ILE A 87 8.43 4.44 15.09
N THR A 88 9.25 3.51 15.57
CA THR A 88 10.71 3.65 15.51
C THR A 88 11.37 2.50 14.76
N TRP A 89 12.58 2.79 14.25
CA TRP A 89 13.42 1.82 13.55
C TRP A 89 14.76 1.71 14.28
N ASP A 90 15.07 0.50 14.75
CA ASP A 90 16.39 0.14 15.23
C ASP A 90 17.20 -0.43 14.06
N ASN A 91 18.17 0.35 13.60
CA ASN A 91 19.01 -0.04 12.47
C ASN A 91 19.96 -1.18 12.80
N SER A 92 20.46 -1.26 14.03
CA SER A 92 21.42 -2.28 14.46
C SER A 92 20.77 -3.66 14.53
N ALA A 93 19.55 -3.71 15.06
CA ALA A 93 18.77 -4.93 15.16
C ALA A 93 17.91 -5.21 13.91
N ARG A 94 17.88 -4.29 12.94
CA ARG A 94 16.95 -4.30 11.79
C ARG A 94 15.50 -4.55 12.21
N LYS A 95 15.02 -3.74 13.14
CA LYS A 95 13.77 -3.96 13.86
C LYS A 95 12.86 -2.75 13.82
N ALA A 96 11.61 -2.96 13.45
CA ALA A 96 10.55 -1.98 13.59
C ALA A 96 9.87 -2.13 14.96
N VAL A 97 9.64 -1.01 15.63
CA VAL A 97 8.94 -0.96 16.92
C VAL A 97 7.72 -0.05 16.79
N LEU A 98 6.56 -0.55 17.20
CA LEU A 98 5.31 0.21 17.24
C LEU A 98 4.80 0.23 18.68
N GLN A 99 4.72 1.42 19.27
CA GLN A 99 4.19 1.63 20.62
C GLN A 99 2.74 2.12 20.54
N GLY A 100 1.81 1.18 20.44
CA GLY A 100 0.36 1.45 20.48
C GLY A 100 -0.25 0.95 21.79
N LYS A 101 -1.48 0.40 21.70
CA LYS A 101 -2.13 -0.30 22.82
C LYS A 101 -1.26 -1.43 23.41
N SER A 102 -0.52 -2.10 22.54
CA SER A 102 0.56 -3.03 22.89
C SER A 102 1.83 -2.59 22.18
N LYS A 103 2.99 -2.86 22.80
CA LYS A 103 4.28 -2.69 22.16
C LYS A 103 4.53 -3.87 21.23
N LEU A 104 4.69 -3.60 19.94
CA LEU A 104 5.05 -4.60 18.95
C LEU A 104 6.48 -4.39 18.48
N GLU A 105 7.25 -5.47 18.43
CA GLU A 105 8.62 -5.48 17.89
C GLU A 105 8.75 -6.55 16.81
N LEU A 106 9.08 -6.12 15.60
CA LEU A 106 9.17 -6.97 14.42
C LEU A 106 10.54 -6.82 13.78
N THR A 107 11.28 -7.93 13.66
CA THR A 107 12.64 -7.93 13.09
C THR A 107 12.61 -8.42 11.64
N ILE A 108 13.30 -7.73 10.74
CA ILE A 108 13.39 -8.14 9.33
C ILE A 108 13.95 -9.56 9.21
N GLY A 109 13.27 -10.40 8.45
CA GLY A 109 13.65 -11.81 8.24
C GLY A 109 13.32 -12.75 9.41
N SER A 110 12.82 -12.25 10.54
CA SER A 110 12.37 -13.07 11.67
C SER A 110 10.87 -13.34 11.60
N LYS A 111 10.49 -14.60 11.81
CA LYS A 111 9.09 -15.02 11.97
C LYS A 111 8.58 -14.84 13.40
N THR A 112 9.45 -14.53 14.36
CA THR A 112 9.05 -14.23 15.73
C THR A 112 8.86 -12.72 15.91
N MET A 113 7.67 -12.31 16.35
CA MET A 113 7.33 -10.96 16.82
C MET A 113 7.36 -10.94 18.36
N LEU A 114 7.69 -9.80 18.97
CA LEU A 114 7.41 -9.58 20.39
C LEU A 114 6.17 -8.69 20.54
N LYS A 115 5.25 -9.09 21.41
CA LYS A 115 4.12 -8.29 21.88
C LYS A 115 4.24 -8.13 23.38
N ASP A 116 4.45 -6.90 23.84
CA ASP A 116 4.65 -6.59 25.27
C ASP A 116 5.75 -7.47 25.90
N GLY A 117 6.82 -7.70 25.13
CA GLY A 117 7.95 -8.56 25.52
C GLY A 117 7.72 -10.07 25.37
N GLN A 118 6.50 -10.52 25.11
CA GLN A 118 6.17 -11.93 24.90
C GLN A 118 6.31 -12.33 23.43
N LYS A 119 6.89 -13.51 23.17
CA LYS A 119 7.05 -14.03 21.82
C LYS A 119 5.71 -14.45 21.21
N SER A 120 5.50 -14.08 19.97
CA SER A 120 4.39 -14.51 19.12
C SER A 120 4.94 -14.94 17.77
N GLU A 121 4.62 -16.16 17.35
CA GLU A 121 5.06 -16.70 16.06
C GLU A 121 4.18 -16.20 14.91
N MET A 122 4.82 -15.89 13.79
CA MET A 122 4.21 -15.54 12.51
C MET A 122 4.63 -16.57 11.45
N ASP A 123 3.82 -16.75 10.42
CA ASP A 123 4.14 -17.63 9.29
C ASP A 123 5.00 -16.97 8.22
N VAL A 124 5.06 -15.64 8.20
CA VAL A 124 5.88 -14.83 7.30
C VAL A 124 6.72 -13.82 8.09
N ALA A 125 7.86 -13.44 7.54
CA ALA A 125 8.75 -12.46 8.16
C ALA A 125 8.54 -11.05 7.57
N PRO A 126 8.70 -9.99 8.38
CA PRO A 126 8.87 -8.63 7.88
C PRO A 126 10.01 -8.55 6.87
N LEU A 127 9.89 -7.64 5.91
CA LEU A 127 10.86 -7.47 4.84
C LEU A 127 11.08 -5.99 4.50
N ILE A 128 12.13 -5.72 3.74
CA ILE A 128 12.30 -4.44 3.05
C ILE A 128 11.96 -4.66 1.57
N ALA A 129 11.09 -3.82 1.01
CA ALA A 129 10.73 -3.83 -0.41
C ALA A 129 11.09 -2.49 -1.05
N ASP A 130 11.26 -2.46 -2.37
CA ASP A 130 11.53 -1.24 -3.13
C ASP A 130 10.43 -0.19 -2.88
N PRO A 131 10.79 1.11 -2.73
CA PRO A 131 12.11 1.72 -2.90
C PRO A 131 12.99 1.72 -1.63
N GLY A 132 12.83 0.75 -0.72
CA GLY A 132 13.56 0.67 0.55
C GLY A 132 12.67 0.85 1.78
N ARG A 133 11.40 0.44 1.71
CA ARG A 133 10.43 0.57 2.80
C ARG A 133 10.35 -0.71 3.63
N THR A 134 10.26 -0.54 4.95
CA THR A 134 9.93 -1.64 5.86
C THR A 134 8.46 -2.00 5.72
N MET A 135 8.21 -3.24 5.31
CA MET A 135 6.89 -3.79 5.06
C MET A 135 6.55 -4.83 6.12
N LEU A 136 5.41 -4.67 6.78
CA LEU A 136 4.97 -5.57 7.84
C LEU A 136 3.74 -6.38 7.42
N PRO A 137 3.64 -7.65 7.86
CA PRO A 137 2.43 -8.45 7.73
C PRO A 137 1.23 -7.76 8.42
N ALA A 138 0.28 -7.26 7.64
CA ALA A 138 -0.78 -6.37 8.12
C ALA A 138 -1.62 -7.01 9.26
N ARG A 139 -1.95 -8.30 9.10
CA ARG A 139 -2.77 -9.04 10.06
C ARG A 139 -2.15 -9.09 11.46
N TYR A 140 -0.89 -9.51 11.56
CA TYR A 140 -0.22 -9.69 12.84
C TYR A 140 -0.08 -8.38 13.60
N VAL A 141 0.22 -7.29 12.89
CA VAL A 141 0.34 -5.95 13.49
C VAL A 141 -1.03 -5.46 13.97
N ALA A 142 -2.06 -5.54 13.13
CA ALA A 142 -3.40 -5.08 13.47
C ALA A 142 -4.02 -5.89 14.63
N GLU A 143 -3.92 -7.21 14.60
CA GLU A 143 -4.39 -8.07 15.70
C GLU A 143 -3.58 -7.86 16.98
N GLY A 144 -2.27 -7.64 16.86
CA GLY A 144 -1.38 -7.26 17.96
C GLY A 144 -1.82 -5.97 18.66
N LEU A 145 -2.34 -5.00 17.90
CA LEU A 145 -2.84 -3.71 18.39
C LEU A 145 -4.33 -3.71 18.78
N GLY A 146 -5.00 -4.88 18.74
CA GLY A 146 -6.38 -5.04 19.23
C GLY A 146 -7.47 -4.91 18.18
N PHE A 147 -7.13 -5.05 16.91
CA PHE A 147 -8.09 -5.11 15.80
C PHE A 147 -8.43 -6.55 15.43
N LYS A 148 -9.54 -6.73 14.73
CA LYS A 148 -9.85 -7.90 13.93
C LYS A 148 -9.57 -7.58 12.47
N VAL A 149 -9.10 -8.58 11.72
CA VAL A 149 -8.73 -8.44 10.31
C VAL A 149 -9.49 -9.44 9.46
N ASP A 150 -10.25 -8.91 8.50
CA ASP A 150 -10.94 -9.68 7.47
C ASP A 150 -10.30 -9.41 6.10
N TRP A 151 -10.44 -10.38 5.20
CA TRP A 151 -9.99 -10.28 3.81
C TRP A 151 -11.21 -10.27 2.88
N ASP A 152 -11.26 -9.30 1.98
CA ASP A 152 -12.20 -9.28 0.87
C ASP A 152 -11.44 -9.65 -0.41
N ALA A 153 -11.65 -10.87 -0.89
CA ALA A 153 -10.97 -11.39 -2.07
C ALA A 153 -11.49 -10.80 -3.39
N GLU A 154 -12.75 -10.37 -3.43
CA GLU A 154 -13.35 -9.80 -4.63
C GLU A 154 -12.73 -8.43 -4.91
N ASN A 155 -12.61 -7.62 -3.87
CA ASN A 155 -12.10 -6.25 -3.97
C ASN A 155 -10.60 -6.10 -3.63
N GLN A 156 -9.95 -7.21 -3.23
CA GLN A 156 -8.56 -7.26 -2.76
C GLN A 156 -8.30 -6.29 -1.58
N LEU A 157 -9.13 -6.39 -0.53
CA LEU A 157 -9.07 -5.49 0.62
C LEU A 157 -8.64 -6.21 1.89
N VAL A 158 -7.67 -5.62 2.59
CA VAL A 158 -7.44 -5.88 4.01
C VAL A 158 -8.32 -4.92 4.80
N ILE A 159 -9.22 -5.48 5.59
CA ILE A 159 -10.20 -4.74 6.37
C ILE A 159 -9.89 -4.94 7.86
N ALA A 160 -9.59 -3.85 8.57
CA ALA A 160 -9.35 -3.87 10.00
C ALA A 160 -10.38 -3.01 10.75
N TYR A 161 -10.88 -3.54 11.87
CA TYR A 161 -11.83 -2.85 12.76
C TYR A 161 -11.64 -3.35 14.20
N PRO A 162 -12.11 -2.64 15.24
CA PRO A 162 -11.88 -3.03 16.63
C PRO A 162 -12.33 -4.46 16.92
N LYS A 163 -11.48 -5.23 17.62
CA LYS A 163 -11.80 -6.61 17.99
C LYS A 163 -13.04 -6.64 18.90
N GLY A 164 -13.97 -7.56 18.62
CA GLY A 164 -15.21 -7.72 19.38
C GLY A 164 -16.42 -6.96 18.81
N GLN A 165 -16.23 -6.14 17.77
CA GLN A 165 -17.33 -5.53 17.02
C GLN A 165 -17.73 -6.40 15.81
N SER A 166 -18.96 -6.21 15.31
CA SER A 166 -19.39 -6.75 14.03
C SER A 166 -18.68 -6.02 12.89
N LYS A 167 -18.41 -6.72 11.77
CA LYS A 167 -17.81 -6.12 10.57
C LYS A 167 -18.65 -4.91 10.13
N PRO A 168 -18.06 -3.69 10.09
CA PRO A 168 -18.77 -2.51 9.61
C PRO A 168 -19.09 -2.61 8.12
N ASP A 169 -20.12 -1.89 7.68
CA ASP A 169 -20.45 -1.76 6.27
C ASP A 169 -19.33 -1.06 5.47
N LEU A 170 -19.15 -1.46 4.22
CA LEU A 170 -18.09 -0.98 3.33
C LEU A 170 -18.59 -0.02 2.25
N GLU A 171 -19.89 0.25 2.14
CA GLU A 171 -20.50 0.96 0.99
C GLU A 171 -19.81 2.31 0.71
N ASN A 172 -19.60 3.13 1.74
CA ASN A 172 -18.98 4.44 1.58
C ASN A 172 -17.50 4.33 1.19
N ILE A 173 -16.77 3.36 1.75
CA ILE A 173 -15.37 3.13 1.40
C ILE A 173 -15.26 2.62 -0.04
N LEU A 174 -16.09 1.66 -0.45
CA LEU A 174 -16.09 1.13 -1.81
C LEU A 174 -16.40 2.23 -2.83
N LYS A 175 -17.43 3.06 -2.58
CA LYS A 175 -17.70 4.25 -3.40
C LYS A 175 -16.49 5.19 -3.46
N LYS A 176 -15.80 5.42 -2.34
CA LYS A 176 -14.63 6.32 -2.30
C LYS A 176 -13.41 5.72 -2.99
N ILE A 177 -13.22 4.41 -2.90
CA ILE A 177 -12.23 3.66 -3.67
C ILE A 177 -12.55 3.83 -5.15
N ASP A 178 -13.77 3.49 -5.58
CA ASP A 178 -14.22 3.59 -6.97
C ASP A 178 -14.05 5.01 -7.51
N LEU A 179 -14.41 6.04 -6.75
CA LEU A 179 -14.19 7.43 -7.15
C LEU A 179 -12.70 7.79 -7.28
N ASN A 180 -11.84 7.23 -6.43
CA ASN A 180 -10.39 7.43 -6.52
C ASN A 180 -9.74 6.54 -7.59
N THR A 181 -10.42 5.48 -8.07
CA THR A 181 -9.95 4.64 -9.19
C THR A 181 -10.49 5.10 -10.54
N GLN A 182 -11.69 5.69 -10.57
CA GLN A 182 -12.41 6.17 -11.77
C GLN A 182 -12.14 7.65 -12.08
N LYS A 183 -11.41 8.38 -11.22
CA LYS A 183 -10.84 9.68 -11.57
C LYS A 183 -9.32 9.54 -11.67
N PRO A 184 -8.71 9.75 -12.85
CA PRO A 184 -7.36 10.27 -12.85
C PRO A 184 -7.43 11.55 -12.04
N GLY A 185 -6.71 11.63 -10.92
CA GLY A 185 -6.56 12.91 -10.23
C GLY A 185 -6.19 13.95 -11.29
N GLU A 186 -6.87 15.09 -11.30
CA GLU A 186 -6.37 16.24 -12.05
C GLU A 186 -4.94 16.43 -11.59
N ALA A 187 -3.99 16.03 -12.44
CA ALA A 187 -2.61 16.27 -12.16
C ALA A 187 -2.45 17.78 -11.98
N LYS A 188 -1.60 18.20 -11.03
CA LYS A 188 -1.12 19.58 -11.07
C LYS A 188 -0.59 19.84 -12.48
N PRO A 189 -0.84 21.01 -13.09
CA PRO A 189 -0.35 21.29 -14.43
C PRO A 189 1.14 20.92 -14.55
N GLY A 190 1.45 19.88 -15.34
CA GLY A 190 2.82 19.37 -15.53
C GLY A 190 3.19 18.06 -14.82
N GLU A 191 2.33 17.47 -13.97
CA GLU A 191 2.58 16.14 -13.35
C GLU A 191 1.85 15.02 -14.11
N ALA A 192 2.38 13.79 -14.06
CA ALA A 192 1.76 12.62 -14.69
C ALA A 192 0.64 12.04 -13.80
N LYS A 193 -0.45 11.58 -14.40
CA LYS A 193 -1.57 10.96 -13.68
C LYS A 193 -1.18 9.56 -13.19
N GLN A 194 -1.23 9.32 -11.90
CA GLN A 194 -0.98 7.98 -11.33
C GLN A 194 -2.25 7.14 -11.35
N VAL A 195 -2.17 5.92 -11.89
CA VAL A 195 -3.30 5.01 -12.06
C VAL A 195 -2.89 3.61 -11.62
N THR A 196 -3.72 2.94 -10.83
CA THR A 196 -3.55 1.53 -10.49
C THR A 196 -4.75 0.73 -11.01
N ILE A 197 -4.47 -0.36 -11.73
CA ILE A 197 -5.45 -1.26 -12.31
C ILE A 197 -5.23 -2.67 -11.78
N ASP A 198 -6.26 -3.23 -11.14
CA ASP A 198 -6.31 -4.63 -10.73
C ASP A 198 -6.85 -5.52 -11.88
N CYS A 199 -5.97 -6.32 -12.45
CA CYS A 199 -6.23 -7.23 -13.56
C CYS A 199 -6.55 -8.66 -13.09
N TYR A 200 -6.25 -9.02 -11.84
CA TYR A 200 -6.20 -10.41 -11.33
C TYR A 200 -7.53 -11.17 -11.43
N ASN A 201 -8.65 -10.47 -11.19
CA ASN A 201 -9.99 -11.06 -11.24
C ASN A 201 -10.73 -10.75 -12.55
N LYS A 202 -10.08 -10.15 -13.55
CA LYS A 202 -10.73 -9.70 -14.78
C LYS A 202 -10.76 -10.80 -15.83
N LYS A 203 -11.89 -10.98 -16.51
CA LYS A 203 -11.96 -11.90 -17.65
C LYS A 203 -11.19 -11.29 -18.82
N PRO A 204 -10.51 -12.10 -19.68
CA PRO A 204 -9.96 -11.62 -20.94
C PRO A 204 -10.96 -10.76 -21.72
N GLY A 205 -10.52 -9.59 -22.18
CA GLY A 205 -11.37 -8.62 -22.89
C GLY A 205 -12.28 -7.76 -22.01
N THR A 206 -12.18 -7.82 -20.68
CA THR A 206 -12.93 -6.90 -19.80
C THR A 206 -12.44 -5.47 -20.02
N LYS A 207 -13.34 -4.58 -20.46
CA LYS A 207 -13.10 -3.14 -20.46
C LYS A 207 -13.01 -2.69 -19.00
N ILE A 208 -11.85 -2.15 -18.62
CA ILE A 208 -11.58 -1.75 -17.24
C ILE A 208 -12.02 -0.31 -17.04
N ASP A 209 -11.57 0.57 -17.92
CA ASP A 209 -11.90 1.99 -17.82
C ASP A 209 -11.75 2.70 -19.18
N SER A 210 -12.22 3.94 -19.21
CA SER A 210 -12.34 4.79 -20.38
C SER A 210 -11.74 6.16 -20.06
N TYR A 211 -10.45 6.33 -20.31
CA TYR A 211 -9.71 7.59 -20.16
C TYR A 211 -10.02 8.57 -21.29
N SER A 212 -9.64 9.84 -21.16
CA SER A 212 -9.77 10.84 -22.23
C SER A 212 -9.06 10.41 -23.51
N GLU A 213 -7.88 9.80 -23.37
CA GLU A 213 -6.96 9.44 -24.45
C GLU A 213 -7.20 8.02 -24.99
N PHE A 214 -7.51 7.06 -24.12
CA PHE A 214 -7.59 5.65 -24.50
C PHE A 214 -8.62 4.85 -23.69
N ILE A 215 -9.00 3.69 -24.22
CA ILE A 215 -9.73 2.63 -23.53
C ILE A 215 -8.72 1.57 -23.10
N ILE A 216 -8.81 1.10 -21.85
CA ILE A 216 -8.00 -0.01 -21.38
C ILE A 216 -8.85 -1.26 -21.23
N TYR A 217 -8.35 -2.35 -21.80
CA TYR A 217 -8.80 -3.71 -21.56
C TYR A 217 -7.69 -4.44 -20.83
N ALA A 218 -8.01 -5.16 -19.76
CA ALA A 218 -7.00 -6.01 -19.14
C ALA A 218 -7.58 -7.28 -18.53
N SER A 219 -6.66 -8.20 -18.26
CA SER A 219 -6.86 -9.54 -17.72
C SER A 219 -5.56 -9.97 -17.02
N PRO A 220 -5.55 -11.11 -16.30
CA PRO A 220 -4.40 -11.53 -15.48
C PRO A 220 -3.08 -11.71 -16.24
N THR A 221 -3.11 -11.76 -17.57
CA THR A 221 -1.91 -11.97 -18.39
C THR A 221 -1.86 -11.09 -19.63
N ALA A 222 -2.73 -10.09 -19.74
CA ALA A 222 -2.76 -9.21 -20.91
C ALA A 222 -3.34 -7.83 -20.59
N ILE A 223 -2.75 -6.80 -21.20
CA ILE A 223 -3.20 -5.41 -21.17
C ILE A 223 -3.28 -4.94 -22.62
N ARG A 224 -4.35 -4.22 -22.97
CA ARG A 224 -4.56 -3.63 -24.29
C ARG A 224 -5.06 -2.21 -24.14
N PHE A 225 -4.37 -1.28 -24.78
CA PHE A 225 -4.71 0.13 -24.90
C PHE A 225 -5.27 0.38 -26.29
N VAL A 226 -6.43 1.05 -26.37
CA VAL A 226 -7.04 1.49 -27.63
C VAL A 226 -7.19 3.00 -27.59
N SER A 227 -6.41 3.72 -28.40
CA SER A 227 -6.46 5.17 -28.56
C SER A 227 -7.85 5.61 -29.05
N LYS A 228 -8.30 6.77 -28.58
CA LYS A 228 -9.58 7.38 -28.95
C LYS A 228 -9.46 8.57 -29.90
N ASP A 229 -8.26 9.13 -30.02
CA ASP A 229 -8.06 10.43 -30.65
C ASP A 229 -7.04 10.41 -31.80
N GLU A 230 -6.75 9.22 -32.36
CA GLU A 230 -5.81 8.98 -33.49
C GLU A 230 -4.37 9.47 -33.24
N LYS A 231 -4.08 9.96 -32.03
CA LYS A 231 -2.75 10.43 -31.63
C LYS A 231 -1.82 9.27 -31.34
N GLU A 232 -0.53 9.57 -31.45
CA GLU A 232 0.54 8.66 -31.08
C GLU A 232 0.82 8.71 -29.58
N TYR A 233 0.89 7.53 -28.95
CA TYR A 233 1.26 7.38 -27.54
C TYR A 233 2.42 6.41 -27.39
N ARG A 234 3.35 6.74 -26.50
CA ARG A 234 4.52 5.92 -26.21
C ARG A 234 4.35 5.26 -24.84
N PHE A 235 4.54 3.94 -24.79
CA PHE A 235 4.33 3.12 -23.59
C PHE A 235 5.66 2.51 -23.16
N VAL A 236 6.13 2.84 -21.96
CA VAL A 236 7.43 2.38 -21.45
C VAL A 236 7.22 1.60 -20.16
N CYS A 237 7.54 0.31 -20.14
CA CYS A 237 7.56 -0.46 -18.92
C CYS A 237 8.75 -0.04 -18.04
N THR A 238 8.48 0.46 -16.83
CA THR A 238 9.52 0.90 -15.89
C THR A 238 9.88 -0.16 -14.86
N SER A 239 9.06 -1.20 -14.73
CA SER A 239 9.24 -2.29 -13.76
C SER A 239 9.94 -3.53 -14.32
N HIS A 240 9.79 -3.80 -15.63
CA HIS A 240 10.27 -5.02 -16.26
C HIS A 240 10.80 -4.72 -17.67
N GLU A 241 12.12 -4.55 -17.80
CA GLU A 241 12.75 -4.12 -19.06
C GLU A 241 12.44 -5.05 -20.26
N GLY A 242 12.30 -6.35 -20.00
CA GLY A 242 11.94 -7.32 -21.05
C GLY A 242 10.52 -7.15 -21.63
N LEU A 243 9.68 -6.28 -21.07
CA LEU A 243 8.41 -5.87 -21.68
C LEU A 243 8.55 -4.67 -22.64
N ASN A 244 9.75 -4.09 -22.75
CA ASN A 244 10.09 -3.06 -23.75
C ASN A 244 10.80 -3.64 -24.98
N THR A 245 10.95 -4.97 -25.05
CA THR A 245 11.67 -5.65 -26.13
C THR A 245 10.95 -6.94 -26.50
N ALA A 246 10.77 -7.21 -27.78
CA ALA A 246 10.16 -8.42 -28.29
C ALA A 246 10.99 -9.09 -29.39
N LEU A 247 10.97 -10.41 -29.43
CA LEU A 247 11.54 -11.23 -30.50
C LEU A 247 10.55 -11.34 -31.66
N VAL A 248 10.80 -10.56 -32.69
CA VAL A 248 9.99 -10.52 -33.91
C VAL A 248 10.70 -11.30 -35.00
N ALA A 249 9.95 -12.04 -35.83
CA ALA A 249 10.48 -12.61 -37.08
C ALA A 249 10.16 -11.64 -38.22
N PRO A 250 11.14 -10.88 -38.75
CA PRO A 250 10.89 -9.99 -39.87
C PRO A 250 10.38 -10.76 -41.08
N PHE A 251 9.57 -10.11 -41.91
CA PHE A 251 9.04 -10.74 -43.11
C PHE A 251 10.18 -11.28 -43.99
N GLY A 252 10.13 -12.58 -44.31
CA GLY A 252 11.13 -13.26 -45.13
C GLY A 252 12.40 -13.71 -44.39
N GLN A 253 12.50 -13.52 -43.07
CA GLN A 253 13.63 -13.98 -42.27
C GLN A 253 13.26 -15.19 -41.39
N LYS A 254 14.17 -16.18 -41.29
CA LYS A 254 13.99 -17.37 -40.45
C LYS A 254 14.36 -17.13 -38.98
N GLU A 255 15.29 -16.21 -38.74
CA GLU A 255 15.77 -15.87 -37.41
C GLU A 255 14.95 -14.71 -36.83
N LYS A 256 14.68 -14.79 -35.53
CA LYS A 256 14.03 -13.70 -34.80
C LYS A 256 15.09 -12.68 -34.39
N VAL A 257 14.72 -11.41 -34.45
CA VAL A 257 15.54 -10.30 -33.97
C VAL A 257 14.83 -9.61 -32.82
N GLU A 258 15.60 -9.08 -31.88
CA GLU A 258 15.08 -8.22 -30.82
C GLU A 258 14.69 -6.86 -31.40
N MET A 259 13.47 -6.44 -31.13
CA MET A 259 12.96 -5.13 -31.49
C MET A 259 12.43 -4.43 -30.25
N LYS A 260 12.72 -3.14 -30.13
CA LYS A 260 12.15 -2.29 -29.09
C LYS A 260 10.65 -2.08 -29.32
N THR A 261 9.89 -2.17 -28.24
CA THR A 261 8.42 -2.02 -28.22
C THR A 261 7.98 -0.82 -27.38
N ASP A 262 8.90 0.05 -27.00
CA ASP A 262 8.67 1.28 -26.26
C ASP A 262 8.65 2.52 -27.19
N GLY A 263 8.37 2.29 -28.47
CA GLY A 263 8.12 3.32 -29.48
C GLY A 263 6.72 3.92 -29.38
N GLY A 264 6.41 4.87 -30.26
CA GLY A 264 5.07 5.43 -30.36
C GLY A 264 4.12 4.50 -31.13
N TYR A 265 2.86 4.49 -30.69
CA TYR A 265 1.79 3.67 -31.24
C TYR A 265 0.61 4.56 -31.61
N ASN A 266 0.14 4.43 -32.86
CA ASN A 266 -1.13 4.96 -33.31
C ASN A 266 -2.18 3.83 -33.27
N GLY A 267 -3.32 4.09 -32.63
CA GLY A 267 -4.45 3.15 -32.57
C GLY A 267 -4.40 2.19 -31.40
N GLU A 268 -3.53 1.17 -31.41
CA GLU A 268 -3.54 0.12 -30.39
C GLU A 268 -2.13 -0.25 -29.90
N HIS A 269 -2.01 -0.49 -28.60
CA HIS A 269 -0.85 -1.14 -27.99
C HIS A 269 -1.29 -2.31 -27.11
N SER A 270 -0.70 -3.48 -27.29
CA SER A 270 -1.07 -4.71 -26.57
C SER A 270 0.16 -5.38 -25.97
N ILE A 271 0.08 -5.72 -24.68
CA ILE A 271 1.12 -6.44 -23.94
C ILE A 271 0.49 -7.73 -23.44
N ALA A 272 0.94 -8.87 -23.96
CA ALA A 272 0.38 -10.17 -23.65
C ALA A 272 1.40 -11.28 -23.89
N ASN A 273 1.24 -12.38 -23.16
CA ASN A 273 2.01 -13.60 -23.43
C ASN A 273 1.74 -14.09 -24.86
N GLY A 274 2.80 -14.59 -25.51
CA GLY A 274 2.73 -15.04 -26.91
C GLY A 274 3.06 -13.96 -27.95
N LEU A 275 3.21 -12.69 -27.55
CA LEU A 275 3.64 -11.59 -28.45
C LEU A 275 5.17 -11.45 -28.58
N GLY A 276 5.94 -12.39 -28.03
CA GLY A 276 7.39 -12.45 -28.20
C GLY A 276 8.19 -11.57 -27.23
N TYR A 277 7.55 -10.94 -26.25
CA TYR A 277 8.25 -10.22 -25.18
C TYR A 277 9.28 -11.09 -24.44
N LEU A 278 10.39 -10.47 -24.01
CA LEU A 278 11.45 -11.16 -23.28
C LEU A 278 11.08 -11.46 -21.82
N THR A 279 10.05 -10.79 -21.29
CA THR A 279 9.46 -11.09 -19.99
C THR A 279 8.09 -11.75 -20.16
N GLU A 280 7.89 -12.89 -19.50
CA GLU A 280 6.58 -13.54 -19.38
C GLU A 280 5.75 -12.87 -18.29
N ILE A 281 4.49 -12.54 -18.60
CA ILE A 281 3.52 -12.00 -17.64
C ILE A 281 2.90 -13.16 -16.85
N LYS A 282 2.96 -13.07 -15.52
CA LYS A 282 2.41 -14.08 -14.61
C LYS A 282 1.35 -13.47 -13.69
N PRO A 283 0.29 -14.21 -13.32
CA PRO A 283 -0.62 -13.76 -12.27
C PRO A 283 0.14 -13.45 -10.97
N GLY A 284 -0.22 -12.35 -10.30
CA GLY A 284 0.44 -11.81 -9.12
C GLY A 284 1.60 -10.86 -9.41
N MET A 285 1.92 -10.59 -10.68
CA MET A 285 2.98 -9.67 -11.08
C MET A 285 2.49 -8.21 -11.06
N THR A 286 3.30 -7.29 -10.55
CA THR A 286 3.02 -5.84 -10.62
C THR A 286 3.81 -5.23 -11.77
N ILE A 287 3.13 -4.65 -12.75
CA ILE A 287 3.74 -4.06 -13.94
C ILE A 287 3.50 -2.55 -13.96
N ASN A 288 4.56 -1.75 -13.93
CA ASN A 288 4.52 -0.29 -14.03
C ASN A 288 4.84 0.18 -15.45
N TYR A 289 4.08 1.15 -15.95
CA TYR A 289 4.23 1.80 -17.25
C TYR A 289 4.18 3.32 -17.14
N ASP A 290 5.14 4.00 -17.78
CA ASP A 290 5.07 5.41 -18.07
C ASP A 290 4.48 5.60 -19.48
N ILE A 291 3.46 6.46 -19.61
CA ILE A 291 2.81 6.77 -20.89
C ILE A 291 3.09 8.22 -21.26
N TYR A 292 3.54 8.44 -22.50
CA TYR A 292 3.87 9.75 -23.05
C TYR A 292 2.97 10.08 -24.22
N ASN A 293 2.64 11.36 -24.37
CA ASN A 293 1.94 11.89 -25.55
C ASN A 293 2.91 12.19 -26.70
N GLU A 294 2.39 12.70 -27.82
CA GLU A 294 3.16 13.09 -29.02
C GLU A 294 4.25 14.13 -28.74
N ALA A 295 4.03 15.01 -27.75
CA ALA A 295 5.02 15.99 -27.30
C ALA A 295 6.08 15.37 -26.36
N ASN A 296 6.11 14.04 -26.25
CA ASN A 296 6.95 13.26 -25.33
C ASN A 296 6.83 13.70 -23.86
N THR A 297 5.69 14.28 -23.49
CA THR A 297 5.36 14.63 -22.11
C THR A 297 4.73 13.42 -21.44
N LYS A 298 5.22 13.07 -20.25
CA LYS A 298 4.64 11.98 -19.47
C LYS A 298 3.27 12.38 -18.96
N ILE A 299 2.25 11.63 -19.35
CA ILE A 299 0.84 11.89 -19.03
C ILE A 299 0.28 10.89 -18.03
N TYR A 300 0.83 9.68 -17.95
CA TYR A 300 0.45 8.67 -16.96
C TYR A 300 1.63 7.92 -16.38
N GLU A 301 1.49 7.51 -15.13
CA GLU A 301 2.24 6.45 -14.45
C GLU A 301 1.23 5.37 -14.04
N MET A 302 1.19 4.27 -14.78
CA MET A 302 0.21 3.21 -14.59
C MET A 302 0.83 2.00 -13.92
N THR A 303 0.14 1.45 -12.92
CA THR A 303 0.49 0.20 -12.23
C THR A 303 -0.60 -0.83 -12.53
N PHE A 304 -0.22 -1.96 -13.11
CA PHE A 304 -1.10 -3.09 -13.40
C PHE A 304 -0.79 -4.24 -12.47
N GLN A 305 -1.79 -4.72 -11.75
CA GLN A 305 -1.67 -5.90 -10.89
C GLN A 305 -2.24 -7.10 -11.63
N MET A 306 -1.35 -7.88 -12.22
CA MET A 306 -1.68 -9.04 -13.06
C MET A 306 -2.22 -10.20 -12.22
#